data_AF-A0A6A2YRD2-F1
#
_entry.id   AF-A0A6A2YRD2-F1
#
_cell.length_a   1.000
_cell.length_b   1.000
_cell.length_c   1.000
_cell.angle_alpha   90.00
_cell.angle_beta   90.00
_cell.angle_gamma   90.00
#
_symmetry.space_group_name_H-M   'P 1'
#
loop_
_entity.id
_entity.type
_entity.pdbx_description
1 polymer ?
#
loop_
_entity_poly.entity_id
_entity_poly.type
_entity_poly.pdbx_seq_one_letter_code
_entity_poly.pdbx_strand_id
1 'polypeptide(L)'
;MLSCYDAKLSYDSKTDTFQARYSPHGRQTEEENISWDRLRAPPVDTCSYDLYISDSLVDLKPGNHIEIQWRKTKEFPYGWWYGVVGHMESCDGNENHCRCQYTDTVMLEFKQFPASSRWRKTAINRKDHREVGNEVDGFYGGIRKLYKEEISMWKRLWPKQVLE
;
A
#
# COMPACT_ATOMS: atom_id res chain seq x y z
N MET A 1 2.91 10.41 -3.89
CA MET A 1 2.22 9.45 -3.01
C MET A 1 2.86 8.08 -3.24
N LEU A 2 3.14 7.30 -2.19
CA LEU A 2 3.75 5.96 -2.34
C LEU A 2 2.66 4.91 -2.55
N SER A 3 2.07 4.97 -3.74
CA SER A 3 1.01 4.08 -4.17
C SER A 3 1.23 3.65 -5.63
N CYS A 4 0.68 2.49 -5.99
CA CYS A 4 0.68 2.00 -7.35
C CYS A 4 -0.66 1.31 -7.68
N TYR A 5 -0.97 1.19 -8.97
CA TYR A 5 -2.20 0.63 -9.49
C TYR A 5 -1.92 -0.14 -10.78
N ASP A 6 -2.78 -1.10 -11.09
CA ASP A 6 -2.67 -1.85 -12.34
C ASP A 6 -3.07 -0.97 -13.53
N ALA A 7 -2.30 -1.06 -14.61
CA ALA A 7 -2.53 -0.28 -15.82
C ALA A 7 -2.15 -1.08 -17.06
N LYS A 8 -2.79 -0.75 -18.19
CA LYS A 8 -2.36 -1.24 -19.51
C LYS A 8 -1.21 -0.38 -19.99
N LEU A 9 -0.10 -1.02 -20.32
CA LEU A 9 1.12 -0.33 -20.76
C LEU A 9 1.29 -0.47 -22.28
N SER A 10 1.75 0.61 -22.91
CA SER A 10 2.22 0.63 -24.28
C SER A 10 3.64 1.19 -24.29
N TYR A 11 4.58 0.46 -24.91
CA TYR A 11 5.97 0.87 -24.99
C TYR A 11 6.22 1.71 -26.25
N ASP A 12 6.87 2.85 -26.10
CA ASP A 12 7.36 3.68 -27.20
C ASP A 12 8.88 3.55 -27.35
N SER A 13 9.29 2.79 -28.35
CA SER A 13 10.70 2.59 -28.71
C SER A 13 11.46 3.85 -29.13
N LYS A 14 10.78 4.94 -29.52
CA LYS A 14 11.46 6.17 -29.94
C LYS A 14 12.00 6.96 -28.76
N THR A 15 11.27 6.94 -27.66
CA THR A 15 11.59 7.70 -26.43
C THR A 15 12.12 6.80 -25.31
N ASP A 16 12.07 5.47 -25.47
CA ASP A 16 12.35 4.48 -24.42
C ASP A 16 11.48 4.74 -23.16
N THR A 17 10.20 5.04 -23.40
CA THR A 17 9.22 5.29 -22.34
C THR A 17 7.92 4.52 -22.56
N PHE A 18 7.05 4.57 -21.54
CA PHE A 18 5.75 3.92 -21.57
C PHE A 18 4.61 4.93 -21.45
N GLN A 19 3.50 4.57 -22.08
CA GLN A 19 2.19 5.14 -21.82
C GLN A 19 1.39 4.13 -20.96
N ALA A 20 0.89 4.58 -19.82
CA ALA A 20 -0.02 3.81 -18.98
C ALA A 20 -1.45 4.31 -19.16
N ARG A 21 -2.38 3.38 -19.30
CA ARG A 21 -3.82 3.66 -19.32
C ARG A 21 -4.52 2.92 -18.20
N TYR A 22 -5.24 3.68 -17.41
CA TYR A 22 -6.05 3.19 -16.30
C TYR A 22 -7.47 3.73 -16.47
N SER A 23 -8.46 2.82 -16.48
CA SER A 23 -9.85 3.15 -16.82
C SER A 23 -10.80 2.80 -15.67
N PRO A 24 -10.69 3.45 -14.50
CA PRO A 24 -11.67 3.26 -13.45
C PRO A 24 -13.01 3.79 -13.95
N HIS A 25 -14.01 2.91 -13.99
CA HIS A 25 -15.39 3.29 -14.27
C HIS A 25 -15.60 3.99 -15.64
N GLY A 26 -14.85 3.57 -16.67
CA GLY A 26 -14.96 4.10 -18.03
C GLY A 26 -14.29 5.46 -18.24
N ARG A 27 -13.84 6.15 -17.19
CA ARG A 27 -13.04 7.36 -17.30
C ARG A 27 -11.58 6.99 -17.51
N GLN A 28 -11.12 7.07 -18.76
CA GLN A 28 -9.73 6.84 -19.10
C GLN A 28 -8.85 7.95 -18.50
N THR A 29 -7.89 7.54 -17.69
CA THR A 29 -6.73 8.35 -17.30
C THR A 29 -5.53 7.78 -18.04
N GLU A 30 -4.79 8.65 -18.70
CA GLU A 30 -3.57 8.29 -19.41
C GLU A 30 -2.40 9.05 -18.79
N GLU A 31 -1.29 8.36 -18.62
CA GLU A 31 -0.02 8.94 -18.18
C GLU A 31 1.05 8.53 -19.19
N GLU A 32 1.81 9.51 -19.68
CA GLU A 32 2.85 9.34 -20.70
C GLU A 32 4.24 9.55 -20.10
N ASN A 33 5.29 9.20 -20.85
CA ASN A 33 6.69 9.39 -20.47
C ASN A 33 7.07 8.64 -19.18
N ILE A 34 6.47 7.47 -18.94
CA ILE A 34 6.77 6.66 -17.77
C ILE A 34 8.06 5.89 -18.03
N SER A 35 9.03 6.01 -17.13
CA SER A 35 10.29 5.30 -17.18
C SER A 35 10.20 3.89 -16.57
N TRP A 36 11.13 3.02 -16.95
CA TRP A 36 11.23 1.64 -16.45
C TRP A 36 11.25 1.51 -14.92
N ASP A 37 11.87 2.47 -14.21
CA ASP A 37 11.98 2.44 -12.74
C ASP A 37 10.65 2.64 -11.99
N ARG A 38 9.61 3.12 -12.69
CA ARG A 38 8.26 3.30 -12.15
C ARG A 38 7.33 2.12 -12.41
N LEU A 39 7.81 1.12 -13.16
CA LEU A 39 7.04 -0.05 -13.54
C LEU A 39 7.46 -1.27 -12.73
N ARG A 40 6.48 -2.14 -12.46
CA ARG A 40 6.71 -3.48 -11.92
C ARG A 40 5.58 -4.39 -12.38
N ALA A 41 5.86 -5.70 -12.44
CA ALA A 41 4.80 -6.68 -12.60
C ALA A 41 3.84 -6.63 -11.39
N PRO A 42 2.56 -6.98 -11.57
CA PRO A 42 1.64 -7.16 -10.44
C PRO A 42 2.25 -8.10 -9.40
N PRO A 43 2.20 -7.76 -8.11
CA PRO A 43 2.84 -8.57 -7.07
C PRO A 43 2.12 -9.88 -6.79
N VAL A 44 0.85 -9.95 -7.16
CA VAL A 44 -0.06 -11.06 -6.86
C VAL A 44 -0.93 -11.34 -8.08
N ASP A 45 -1.26 -12.60 -8.31
CA ASP A 45 -2.21 -13.02 -9.34
C ASP A 45 -3.64 -12.96 -8.75
N THR A 46 -4.09 -11.75 -8.44
CA THR A 46 -5.43 -11.48 -7.90
C THR A 46 -6.01 -10.33 -8.69
N CYS A 47 -7.29 -10.44 -9.05
CA CYS A 47 -7.98 -9.35 -9.76
C CYS A 47 -7.92 -8.07 -8.93
N SER A 48 -7.71 -6.92 -9.59
CA SER A 48 -7.61 -5.62 -8.93
C SER A 48 -8.89 -5.21 -8.18
N TYR A 49 -10.02 -5.88 -8.40
CA TYR A 49 -11.28 -5.67 -7.68
C TYR A 49 -11.48 -6.59 -6.47
N ASP A 50 -10.66 -7.65 -6.37
CA ASP A 50 -10.77 -8.64 -5.33
C ASP A 50 -9.84 -8.30 -4.17
N LEU A 51 -10.35 -8.55 -2.96
CA LEU A 51 -9.56 -8.38 -1.75
C LEU A 51 -8.49 -9.47 -1.70
N TYR A 52 -7.22 -9.07 -1.63
CA TYR A 52 -6.12 -10.00 -1.46
C TYR A 52 -6.09 -10.51 -0.02
N ILE A 53 -6.26 -11.82 0.15
CA ILE A 53 -6.19 -12.50 1.44
C ILE A 53 -4.81 -13.14 1.57
N SER A 54 -4.08 -12.76 2.61
CA SER A 54 -2.72 -13.26 2.87
C SER A 54 -2.62 -13.91 4.23
N ASP A 55 -1.94 -15.05 4.28
CA ASP A 55 -1.56 -15.69 5.55
C ASP A 55 -0.44 -14.92 6.27
N SER A 56 0.24 -13.99 5.57
CA SER A 56 1.36 -13.23 6.14
C SER A 56 0.95 -12.27 7.26
N LEU A 57 -0.36 -12.01 7.43
CA LEU A 57 -0.87 -11.10 8.46
C LEU A 57 -0.54 -11.57 9.87
N VAL A 58 -0.52 -12.89 10.09
CA VAL A 58 -0.26 -13.49 11.40
C VAL A 58 1.14 -13.17 11.90
N ASP A 59 2.12 -13.14 10.98
CA ASP A 59 3.54 -12.93 11.28
C ASP A 59 3.99 -11.46 11.23
N LEU A 60 3.04 -10.53 11.06
CA LEU A 60 3.36 -9.10 11.06
C LEU A 60 3.77 -8.63 12.44
N LYS A 61 4.97 -8.04 12.50
CA LYS A 61 5.53 -7.40 13.69
C LYS A 61 5.98 -5.97 13.38
N PRO A 62 6.07 -5.09 14.39
CA PRO A 62 6.57 -3.73 14.20
C PRO A 62 7.88 -3.69 13.41
N GLY A 63 7.99 -2.71 12.51
CA GLY A 63 9.11 -2.54 11.58
C GLY A 63 9.00 -3.36 10.29
N ASN A 64 8.05 -4.30 10.17
CA ASN A 64 7.78 -4.97 8.89
C ASN A 64 7.20 -3.97 7.88
N HIS A 65 7.66 -4.06 6.64
CA HIS A 65 7.16 -3.26 5.54
C HIS A 65 6.02 -3.99 4.84
N ILE A 66 5.00 -3.25 4.43
CA ILE A 66 3.78 -3.83 3.84
C ILE A 66 3.31 -3.00 2.66
N GLU A 67 2.51 -3.64 1.81
CA GLU A 67 1.55 -2.97 0.96
C GLU A 67 0.14 -3.30 1.45
N ILE A 68 -0.75 -2.31 1.44
CA ILE A 68 -2.18 -2.46 1.72
C ILE A 68 -3.00 -2.04 0.50
N GLN A 69 -4.02 -2.82 0.16
CA GLN A 69 -5.03 -2.48 -0.82
C GLN A 69 -5.89 -1.34 -0.28
N TRP A 70 -6.05 -0.28 -1.09
CA TRP A 70 -6.94 0.84 -0.82
C TRP A 70 -7.70 1.24 -2.08
N ARG A 71 -8.98 1.60 -1.94
CA ARG A 71 -9.81 2.19 -3.00
C ARG A 71 -10.72 3.28 -2.45
N LYS A 72 -11.05 4.26 -3.29
CA LYS A 72 -11.91 5.39 -2.88
C LYS A 72 -13.36 4.98 -2.67
N THR A 73 -13.94 4.26 -3.63
CA THR A 73 -15.29 3.67 -3.54
C THR A 73 -15.24 2.24 -4.08
N LYS A 74 -16.28 1.44 -3.82
CA LYS A 74 -16.34 0.03 -4.26
C LYS A 74 -16.36 -0.16 -5.78
N GLU A 75 -16.61 0.91 -6.51
CA GLU A 75 -16.62 0.96 -7.98
C GLU A 75 -15.21 1.07 -8.57
N PHE A 76 -14.23 1.50 -7.77
CA PHE A 76 -12.83 1.60 -8.17
C PHE A 76 -12.10 0.30 -7.80
N PRO A 77 -11.14 -0.15 -8.63
CA PRO A 77 -10.24 -1.22 -8.22
C PRO A 77 -9.33 -0.72 -7.09
N TYR A 78 -8.76 -1.67 -6.36
CA TYR A 78 -7.74 -1.39 -5.37
C TYR A 78 -6.44 -0.94 -6.04
N GLY A 79 -5.82 0.09 -5.47
CA GLY A 79 -4.39 0.33 -5.58
C GLY A 79 -3.67 -0.22 -4.35
N TRP A 80 -2.35 -0.33 -4.44
CA TRP A 80 -1.49 -0.73 -3.33
C TRP A 80 -0.79 0.48 -2.74
N TRP A 81 -0.86 0.63 -1.42
CA TRP A 81 -0.21 1.70 -0.68
C TRP A 81 0.89 1.13 0.18
N TYR A 82 2.08 1.71 0.09
CA TYR A 82 3.21 1.32 0.92
C TYR A 82 3.05 1.85 2.35
N GLY A 83 3.32 0.98 3.33
CA GLY A 83 3.32 1.31 4.75
C GLY A 83 4.32 0.47 5.55
N VAL A 84 4.36 0.74 6.86
CA VAL A 84 5.17 -0.01 7.82
C VAL A 84 4.31 -0.38 9.02
N VAL A 85 4.50 -1.57 9.58
CA VAL A 85 3.86 -1.95 10.84
C VAL A 85 4.44 -1.12 11.97
N GLY A 86 3.58 -0.37 12.65
CA GLY A 86 3.93 0.43 13.82
C GLY A 86 3.72 -0.31 15.13
N HIS A 87 4.06 0.38 16.22
CA HIS A 87 3.71 -0.07 17.56
C HIS A 87 2.29 0.41 17.94
N MET A 88 1.63 -0.32 18.84
CA MET A 88 0.43 0.16 19.52
C MET A 88 0.75 1.39 20.37
N GLU A 89 -0.22 2.27 20.59
CA GLU A 89 -0.03 3.48 21.40
C GLU A 89 0.38 3.19 22.85
N SER A 90 -0.04 2.04 23.39
CA SER A 90 0.32 1.57 24.73
C SER A 90 1.70 0.91 24.82
N CYS A 91 2.41 0.76 23.70
CA CYS A 91 3.71 0.12 23.64
C CYS A 91 4.81 1.19 23.56
N ASP A 92 5.83 1.06 24.41
CA ASP A 92 6.99 1.96 24.48
C ASP A 92 8.00 1.74 23.35
N GLY A 93 7.77 0.76 22.48
CA GLY A 93 8.66 0.40 21.38
C GLY A 93 9.87 -0.42 21.81
N ASN A 94 9.98 -0.83 23.08
CA ASN A 94 11.12 -1.60 23.56
C ASN A 94 11.05 -3.05 23.05
N GLU A 95 12.07 -3.47 22.28
CA GLU A 95 12.11 -4.80 21.67
C GLU A 95 11.99 -5.95 22.68
N ASN A 96 12.47 -5.76 23.91
CA ASN A 96 12.44 -6.79 24.96
C ASN A 96 11.05 -6.97 25.59
N HIS A 97 10.19 -5.96 25.52
CA HIS A 97 8.87 -5.94 26.16
C HIS A 97 7.72 -5.80 25.17
N CYS A 98 8.02 -5.60 23.89
CA CYS A 98 7.02 -5.42 22.84
C CYS A 98 6.20 -6.71 22.62
N ARG A 99 4.89 -6.60 22.83
CA ARG A 99 3.92 -7.69 22.56
C ARG A 99 3.01 -7.42 21.36
N CYS A 100 3.27 -6.37 20.57
CA CYS A 100 2.41 -5.96 19.45
C CYS A 100 2.27 -7.02 18.35
N GLN A 101 3.22 -7.95 18.23
CA GLN A 101 3.10 -9.07 17.27
C GLN A 101 2.05 -10.10 17.68
N TYR A 102 1.71 -10.17 18.97
CA TYR A 102 0.76 -11.15 19.52
C TYR A 102 -0.64 -10.55 19.72
N THR A 103 -0.81 -9.25 19.46
CA THR A 103 -2.12 -8.59 19.53
C THR A 103 -2.89 -8.80 18.24
N ASP A 104 -4.20 -8.99 18.38
CA ASP A 104 -5.10 -9.13 17.22
C ASP A 104 -5.13 -7.86 16.36
N THR A 105 -4.90 -6.70 16.96
CA THR A 105 -4.76 -5.43 16.27
C THR A 105 -3.34 -5.24 15.76
N VAL A 106 -3.20 -4.85 14.49
CA VAL A 106 -1.94 -4.44 13.85
C VAL A 106 -2.05 -2.96 13.49
N MET A 107 -1.12 -2.15 14.00
CA MET A 107 -1.01 -0.75 13.63
C MET A 107 -0.21 -0.62 12.34
N LEU A 108 -0.75 0.10 11.37
CA LEU A 108 -0.06 0.45 10.13
C LEU A 108 0.26 1.94 10.16
N GLU A 109 1.48 2.28 9.75
CA GLU A 109 1.97 3.64 9.66
C GLU A 109 2.40 3.99 8.25
N PHE A 110 1.95 5.16 7.80
CA PHE A 110 2.24 5.72 6.49
C PHE A 110 3.14 6.94 6.64
N LYS A 111 4.45 6.69 6.65
CA LYS A 111 5.44 7.73 7.00
C LYS A 111 5.56 8.87 5.97
N GLN A 112 4.94 8.71 4.81
CA GLN A 112 4.80 9.74 3.78
C GLN A 112 3.86 10.88 4.18
N PHE A 113 2.98 10.68 5.16
CA PHE A 113 2.07 11.71 5.68
C PHE A 113 2.61 12.33 6.96
N PRO A 114 2.29 13.59 7.27
CA PRO A 114 2.72 14.25 8.50
C PRO A 114 2.06 13.61 9.72
N ALA A 115 2.67 13.78 10.90
CA ALA A 115 2.20 13.14 12.13
C ALA A 115 0.75 13.54 12.52
N SER A 116 0.32 14.75 12.15
CA SER A 116 -1.03 15.28 12.37
C SER A 116 -2.07 14.72 11.40
N SER A 117 -1.66 14.04 10.32
CA SER A 117 -2.58 13.56 9.31
C SER A 117 -3.40 12.38 9.83
N ARG A 118 -4.72 12.40 9.59
CA ARG A 118 -5.59 11.24 9.83
C ARG A 118 -5.16 9.99 9.05
N TRP A 119 -4.44 10.18 7.95
CA TRP A 119 -3.92 9.10 7.10
C TRP A 119 -2.57 8.57 7.58
N ARG A 120 -2.01 9.13 8.67
CA ARG A 120 -0.71 8.72 9.20
C ARG A 120 -0.74 7.31 9.76
N LYS A 121 -1.82 6.93 10.41
CA LYS A 121 -1.97 5.63 11.08
C LYS A 121 -3.34 5.05 10.81
N THR A 122 -3.39 3.73 10.67
CA THR A 122 -4.64 2.98 10.72
C THR A 122 -4.44 1.68 11.48
N ALA A 123 -5.53 1.05 11.90
CA ALA A 123 -5.53 -0.22 12.60
C ALA A 123 -6.31 -1.25 11.79
N ILE A 124 -5.76 -2.47 11.71
CA ILE A 124 -6.44 -3.62 11.13
C ILE A 124 -6.45 -4.79 12.11
N ASN A 125 -7.44 -5.67 11.99
CA ASN A 125 -7.51 -6.90 12.78
C ASN A 125 -6.92 -8.06 11.99
N ARG A 126 -6.04 -8.86 12.62
CA ARG A 126 -5.40 -10.03 12.00
C ARG A 126 -6.15 -11.36 12.13
N LYS A 127 -7.14 -11.46 13.02
CA LYS A 127 -7.98 -12.66 13.18
C LYS A 127 -9.24 -12.62 12.32
N ASP A 128 -9.92 -11.49 12.28
CA ASP A 128 -11.14 -11.25 11.47
C ASP A 128 -10.82 -10.23 10.37
N HIS A 129 -9.83 -10.55 9.54
CA HIS A 129 -9.36 -9.63 8.52
C HIS A 129 -10.33 -9.58 7.34
N ARG A 130 -10.88 -8.39 7.10
CA ARG A 130 -11.78 -8.07 6.00
C ARG A 130 -11.56 -6.65 5.50
N GLU A 131 -12.17 -6.31 4.37
CA GLU A 131 -12.26 -4.92 3.95
C GLU A 131 -12.97 -4.09 5.03
N VAL A 132 -12.35 -2.98 5.41
CA VAL A 132 -12.85 -1.98 6.35
C VAL A 132 -12.81 -0.60 5.69
N GLY A 133 -13.44 0.39 6.32
CA GLY A 133 -13.48 1.76 5.81
C GLY A 133 -14.89 2.18 5.39
N ASN A 134 -14.97 3.32 4.71
CA ASN A 134 -16.22 4.00 4.37
C ASN A 134 -15.99 4.92 3.16
N GLU A 135 -17.02 5.60 2.66
CA GLU A 135 -16.90 6.47 1.48
C GLU A 135 -16.10 7.77 1.72
N VAL A 136 -15.89 8.16 2.98
CA VAL A 136 -15.14 9.37 3.37
C VAL A 136 -13.64 9.08 3.43
N ASP A 137 -13.27 7.89 3.91
CA ASP A 137 -11.88 7.48 4.13
C ASP A 137 -11.39 6.46 3.08
N GLY A 138 -12.28 6.05 2.19
CA GLY A 138 -12.05 4.91 1.31
C GLY A 138 -12.09 3.58 2.06
N PHE A 139 -11.94 2.52 1.28
CA PHE A 139 -11.97 1.14 1.75
C PHE A 139 -10.58 0.53 1.62
N TYR A 140 -10.18 -0.25 2.61
CA TYR A 140 -8.88 -0.91 2.67
C TYR A 140 -8.96 -2.25 3.38
N GLY A 141 -8.05 -3.15 3.05
CA GLY A 141 -7.99 -4.45 3.73
C GLY A 141 -6.78 -5.25 3.30
N GLY A 142 -6.77 -5.75 2.06
CA GLY A 142 -5.80 -6.77 1.64
C GLY A 142 -4.36 -6.32 1.86
N ILE A 143 -3.58 -7.13 2.56
CA ILE A 143 -2.22 -6.78 2.99
C ILE A 143 -1.25 -7.86 2.58
N ARG A 144 -0.07 -7.42 2.16
CA ARG A 144 1.08 -8.28 1.93
C ARG A 144 2.32 -7.72 2.59
N LYS A 145 3.14 -8.61 3.13
CA LYS A 145 4.47 -8.29 3.63
C LYS A 145 5.44 -8.09 2.45
N LEU A 146 6.29 -7.06 2.56
CA LEU A 146 7.34 -6.77 1.58
C LEU A 146 8.70 -7.28 2.05
N TYR A 147 9.53 -7.62 1.07
CA TYR A 147 10.91 -8.05 1.30
C TYR A 147 11.92 -7.04 0.72
N LYS A 148 13.22 -7.30 0.94
CA LYS A 148 14.32 -6.34 0.82
C LYS A 148 14.36 -5.61 -0.53
N GLU A 149 14.13 -6.32 -1.62
CA GLU A 149 14.18 -5.81 -2.99
C GLU A 149 13.05 -4.80 -3.24
N GLU A 150 11.82 -5.18 -2.90
CA GLU A 150 10.63 -4.34 -3.04
C GLU A 150 10.68 -3.10 -2.14
N ILE A 151 11.16 -3.27 -0.89
CA ILE A 151 11.38 -2.15 0.02
C ILE A 151 12.36 -1.14 -0.58
N SER A 152 13.43 -1.64 -1.22
CA SER A 152 14.42 -0.78 -1.87
C SER A 152 13.81 -0.01 -3.05
N MET A 153 12.93 -0.65 -3.83
CA MET A 153 12.19 0.02 -4.90
C MET A 153 11.34 1.17 -4.36
N TRP A 154 10.53 0.93 -3.32
CA TRP A 154 9.70 1.96 -2.69
C TRP A 154 10.50 3.11 -2.10
N LYS A 155 11.64 2.81 -1.45
CA LYS A 155 12.52 3.83 -0.86
C LYS A 155 13.15 4.74 -1.93
N ARG A 156 13.40 4.25 -3.15
CA ARG A 156 13.89 5.10 -4.26
C ARG A 156 12.82 6.09 -4.73
N LEU A 157 11.55 5.71 -4.64
CA LEU A 157 10.39 6.55 -4.97
C LEU A 157 9.97 7.46 -3.81
N TRP A 158 10.70 7.43 -2.68
CA TRP A 158 10.34 8.20 -1.50
C TRP A 158 10.30 9.69 -1.82
N PRO A 159 9.23 10.42 -1.43
CA PRO A 159 9.17 11.86 -1.61
C PRO A 159 10.36 12.53 -0.91
N LYS A 160 11.12 13.36 -1.64
CA LYS A 160 12.23 14.13 -1.04
C LYS A 160 11.75 15.16 -0.02
N GLN A 161 10.46 15.49 -0.03
CA GLN A 161 9.78 16.41 0.89
C GLN A 161 8.54 15.71 1.45
N VAL A 162 8.27 15.87 2.74
CA VAL A 162 7.03 15.38 3.36
C VAL A 162 5.87 16.17 2.76
N LEU A 163 4.82 15.47 2.31
CA LEU A 163 3.62 16.13 1.80
C LEU A 163 2.94 16.86 2.98
N GLU A 164 2.78 18.18 2.90
CA GLU A 164 2.06 18.99 3.90
C GLU A 164 0.54 18.70 3.90
#